data_AF-A0A7X0RPZ8-F1
#
_entry.id   AF-A0A7X0RPZ8-F1
#
_cell.length_a   1.000
_cell.length_b   1.000
_cell.length_c   1.000
_cell.angle_alpha   90.00
_cell.angle_beta   90.00
_cell.angle_gamma   90.00
#
_symmetry.space_group_name_H-M   'P 1'
#
loop_
_entity.id
_entity.type
_entity.pdbx_description
1 polymer ?
#
loop_
_entity_poly.entity_id
_entity_poly.type
_entity_poly.pdbx_seq_one_letter_code
_entity_poly.pdbx_strand_id
1 'polypeptide(L)'
;MIATTFLHDVAVYTEGRVSKVVINGALEITDFETKQVTNNNLVLNYIVPVSDVTLITLIELKDSADNLISSNTVNVPITSDTFMLQTLKVKEATF
;
A
#
# COMPACT_ATOMS: atom_id res chain seq x y z
N MET A 1 -13.64 -7.03 -20.27
CA MET A 1 -14.38 -6.76 -19.02
C MET A 1 -14.57 -8.07 -18.26
N ILE A 2 -13.73 -8.30 -17.26
CA ILE A 2 -13.81 -9.47 -16.38
C ILE A 2 -14.83 -9.27 -15.26
N ALA A 3 -15.27 -10.36 -14.65
CA ALA A 3 -16.27 -10.33 -13.59
C ALA A 3 -15.78 -9.55 -12.36
N THR A 4 -16.68 -8.79 -11.73
CA THR A 4 -16.37 -8.01 -10.52
C THR A 4 -16.00 -8.90 -9.33
N THR A 5 -16.58 -10.10 -9.24
CA THR A 5 -16.20 -11.12 -8.25
C THR A 5 -14.75 -11.54 -8.41
N PHE A 6 -14.30 -11.75 -9.64
CA PHE A 6 -12.91 -12.10 -9.92
C PHE A 6 -11.94 -10.96 -9.55
N LEU A 7 -12.32 -9.70 -9.80
CA LEU A 7 -11.54 -8.54 -9.35
C LEU A 7 -11.45 -8.46 -7.82
N HIS A 8 -12.52 -8.82 -7.11
CA HIS A 8 -12.52 -8.92 -5.65
C HIS A 8 -11.57 -10.04 -5.17
N ASP A 9 -11.63 -11.22 -5.78
CA ASP A 9 -10.76 -12.35 -5.42
C ASP A 9 -9.27 -11.98 -5.59
N VAL A 10 -8.92 -11.27 -6.67
CA VAL A 10 -7.56 -10.77 -6.88
C VAL A 10 -7.18 -9.71 -5.85
N ALA A 11 -8.12 -8.86 -5.43
CA ALA A 11 -7.86 -7.89 -4.37
C ALA A 11 -7.61 -8.58 -3.01
N VAL A 12 -8.38 -9.62 -2.67
CA VAL A 12 -8.17 -10.46 -1.47
C VAL A 12 -6.83 -11.18 -1.54
N TYR A 13 -6.47 -11.77 -2.70
CA TYR A 13 -5.16 -12.37 -2.89
C TYR A 13 -4.03 -11.36 -2.70
N THR A 14 -4.17 -10.16 -3.25
CA THR A 14 -3.18 -9.08 -3.12
C THR A 14 -3.04 -8.66 -1.66
N GLU A 15 -4.14 -8.52 -0.93
CA GLU A 15 -4.13 -8.24 0.51
C GLU A 15 -3.28 -9.26 1.26
N GLY A 16 -3.54 -10.57 1.09
CA GLY A 16 -2.77 -11.62 1.75
C GLY A 16 -1.29 -11.65 1.38
N ARG A 17 -0.91 -11.04 0.26
CA ARG A 17 0.50 -10.93 -0.18
C ARG A 17 1.21 -9.71 0.37
N VAL A 18 0.49 -8.61 0.65
CA VAL A 18 1.10 -7.40 1.23
C VAL A 18 1.54 -7.69 2.66
N SER A 19 2.84 -7.60 2.93
CA SER A 19 3.42 -7.82 4.26
C SER A 19 3.95 -6.54 4.89
N LYS A 20 4.44 -5.59 4.07
CA LYS A 20 5.01 -4.34 4.57
C LYS A 20 4.89 -3.20 3.55
N VAL A 21 4.85 -1.98 4.06
CA VAL A 21 5.05 -0.75 3.28
C VAL A 21 6.49 -0.32 3.47
N VAL A 22 7.18 0.00 2.37
CA VAL A 22 8.54 0.55 2.41
C VAL A 22 8.52 1.99 1.91
N ILE A 23 8.94 2.90 2.78
CA ILE A 23 9.01 4.34 2.51
C ILE A 23 10.46 4.71 2.18
N ASN A 24 10.64 5.40 1.04
CA ASN A 24 11.95 5.83 0.52
C ASN A 24 13.00 4.70 0.42
N GLY A 25 12.55 3.45 0.30
CA GLY A 25 13.43 2.28 0.25
C GLY A 25 14.12 1.92 1.56
N ALA A 26 13.80 2.57 2.69
CA ALA A 26 14.52 2.39 3.95
C ALA A 26 13.60 2.12 5.15
N LEU A 27 12.51 2.88 5.31
CA LEU A 27 11.60 2.73 6.44
C LEU A 27 10.57 1.65 6.14
N GLU A 28 10.56 0.57 6.92
CA GLU A 28 9.58 -0.50 6.79
C GLU A 28 8.47 -0.37 7.83
N ILE A 29 7.23 -0.33 7.36
CA ILE A 29 6.04 -0.33 8.20
C ILE A 29 5.34 -1.67 8.02
N THR A 30 5.34 -2.46 9.09
CA THR A 30 4.67 -3.77 9.17
C THR A 30 3.39 -3.71 10.01
N ASP A 31 3.25 -2.66 10.84
CA ASP A 31 2.08 -2.41 11.66
C ASP A 31 1.03 -1.63 10.86
N PHE A 32 -0.07 -2.30 10.53
CA PHE A 32 -1.21 -1.72 9.84
C PHE A 32 -2.35 -1.50 10.83
N GLU A 33 -2.80 -0.25 10.95
CA GLU A 33 -4.01 0.12 11.69
C GLU A 33 -5.27 -0.44 11.02
N THR A 34 -5.23 -0.57 9.69
CA THR A 34 -6.29 -1.20 8.92
C THR A 34 -5.71 -1.83 7.68
N LYS A 35 -6.13 -3.06 7.39
CA LYS A 35 -5.82 -3.78 6.16
C LYS A 35 -7.05 -4.57 5.76
N GLN A 36 -7.81 -4.04 4.80
CA GLN A 36 -9.10 -4.61 4.41
C GLN A 36 -9.37 -4.46 2.92
N VAL A 37 -10.14 -5.40 2.37
CA VAL A 37 -10.61 -5.34 0.99
C VAL A 37 -12.09 -5.00 0.96
N THR A 38 -12.42 -3.95 0.22
CA THR A 38 -13.80 -3.54 -0.04
C THR A 38 -14.02 -3.54 -1.55
N ASN A 39 -14.86 -4.45 -2.04
CA ASN A 39 -15.01 -4.73 -3.47
C ASN A 39 -13.65 -5.07 -4.10
N ASN A 40 -13.18 -4.33 -5.09
CA ASN A 40 -11.88 -4.50 -5.73
C ASN A 40 -10.82 -3.51 -5.22
N ASN A 41 -11.02 -2.91 -4.04
CA ASN A 41 -10.09 -1.96 -3.43
C ASN A 41 -9.49 -2.56 -2.16
N LEU A 42 -8.16 -2.64 -2.10
CA LEU A 42 -7.41 -2.86 -0.88
C LEU A 42 -7.13 -1.51 -0.22
N VAL A 43 -7.58 -1.36 1.02
CA VAL A 43 -7.36 -0.17 1.84
C VAL A 43 -6.36 -0.51 2.94
N LEU A 44 -5.28 0.27 2.99
CA LEU A 44 -4.22 0.20 3.98
C LEU A 44 -4.19 1.51 4.78
N ASN A 45 -4.17 1.40 6.09
CA ASN A 45 -3.93 2.50 7.01
C ASN A 45 -2.70 2.20 7.84
N TYR A 46 -1.82 3.19 7.96
CA TYR A 46 -0.60 3.07 8.75
C TYR A 46 -0.10 4.46 9.18
N ILE A 47 0.68 4.49 10.25
CA ILE A 47 1.28 5.73 10.77
C ILE A 47 2.70 5.86 10.25
N VAL A 48 3.03 7.05 9.76
CA VAL A 48 4.40 7.42 9.42
C VAL A 48 4.91 8.38 10.49
N PRO A 49 5.87 7.95 11.33
CA PRO A 49 6.43 8.82 12.35
C PRO A 49 7.37 9.86 11.72
N VAL A 50 7.28 11.11 12.19
CA VAL A 50 8.13 12.21 11.69
C VAL A 50 9.60 12.02 12.06
N SER A 51 9.87 11.27 13.14
CA SER A 51 11.22 10.95 13.57
C SER A 51 12.03 10.18 12.52
N ASP A 52 11.33 9.39 11.69
CA ASP A 52 11.97 8.44 10.79
C ASP A 52 12.05 8.98 9.37
N VAL A 53 11.11 9.84 8.96
CA VAL A 53 11.08 10.47 7.65
C VAL A 53 10.41 11.83 7.67
N THR A 54 11.07 12.83 7.08
CA THR A 54 10.55 14.20 6.96
C THR A 54 10.04 14.52 5.55
N LEU A 55 10.40 13.71 4.55
CA LEU A 55 9.94 13.84 3.17
C LEU A 55 9.78 12.46 2.55
N ILE A 56 8.56 12.11 2.19
CA ILE A 56 8.25 10.87 1.48
C ILE A 56 8.31 11.15 -0.03
N THR A 57 9.23 10.47 -0.73
CA THR A 57 9.39 10.55 -2.19
C THR A 57 8.96 9.26 -2.88
N LEU A 58 8.96 8.14 -2.16
CA LEU A 58 8.61 6.84 -2.69
C LEU A 58 7.86 6.02 -1.64
N ILE A 59 6.76 5.40 -2.05
CA ILE A 59 6.01 4.43 -1.26
C ILE A 59 5.93 3.13 -2.05
N GLU A 60 6.39 2.05 -1.44
CA GLU A 60 6.35 0.71 -2.02
C GLU A 60 5.56 -0.24 -1.12
N LEU A 61 4.86 -1.18 -1.72
CA LEU A 61 4.30 -2.33 -1.01
C LEU A 61 5.10 -3.57 -1.38
N LYS A 62 5.48 -4.35 -0.37
CA LYS A 62 6.24 -5.58 -0.56
C LYS A 62 5.60 -6.76 0.16
N ASP A 63 5.88 -7.95 -0.38
CA ASP A 63 5.57 -9.20 0.30
C ASP A 63 6.64 -9.56 1.35
N SER A 64 6.44 -10.68 2.04
CA SER A 64 7.36 -11.17 3.07
C SER A 64 8.72 -11.64 2.54
N ALA A 65 8.84 -11.81 1.22
CA ALA A 65 10.08 -12.16 0.53
C ALA A 65 10.70 -10.94 -0.18
N ASP A 66 10.29 -9.73 0.18
CA ASP A 66 10.75 -8.45 -0.39
C ASP A 66 10.45 -8.23 -1.88
N ASN A 67 9.51 -9.00 -2.45
CA ASN A 67 9.06 -8.76 -3.81
C ASN A 67 8.14 -7.54 -3.88
N LEU A 68 8.37 -6.70 -4.89
CA LEU A 68 7.58 -5.50 -5.15
C LEU A 68 6.17 -5.86 -5.64
N ILE A 69 5.15 -5.39 -4.93
CA ILE A 69 3.72 -5.50 -5.31
C ILE A 69 3.27 -4.22 -6.00
N SER A 70 3.63 -3.07 -5.44
CA SER A 70 3.25 -1.76 -5.96
C SER A 70 4.31 -0.73 -5.61
N SER A 71 4.50 0.25 -6.48
CA SER A 71 5.41 1.38 -6.27
C SER A 71 4.72 2.66 -6.70
N ASN A 72 4.86 3.71 -5.90
CA ASN A 72 4.28 5.01 -6.17
C ASN A 72 5.26 6.12 -5.78
N THR A 73 5.66 6.91 -6.77
CA THR A 73 6.48 8.11 -6.57
C THR A 73 5.59 9.27 -6.14
N VAL A 74 5.88 9.84 -4.97
CA VAL A 74 5.10 10.91 -4.36
C VAL A 74 6.04 12.04 -3.91
N ASN A 75 5.50 13.13 -3.36
CA ASN A 75 6.30 14.19 -2.76
C ASN A 75 5.52 14.77 -1.58
N VAL A 76 5.62 14.11 -0.42
CA VAL A 76 4.83 14.44 0.76
C VAL A 76 5.76 14.84 1.91
N PRO A 77 5.85 16.13 2.25
CA PRO A 77 6.59 16.56 3.44
C PRO A 77 5.80 16.19 4.71
N ILE A 78 6.52 15.67 5.71
CA ILE A 78 5.98 15.24 7.00
C ILE A 78 6.59 16.12 8.09
N THR A 79 5.75 16.83 8.85
CA THR A 79 6.16 17.74 9.93
C THR A 79 5.72 17.27 11.31
N SER A 80 4.91 16.22 11.36
CA SER A 80 4.40 15.54 12.54
C SER A 80 4.04 14.11 12.17
N ASP A 81 3.88 13.23 13.16
CA ASP A 81 3.38 11.87 12.93
C ASP A 81 2.09 11.93 12.11
N THR A 82 2.07 11.20 11.00
CA THR A 82 1.04 11.32 9.98
C THR A 82 0.35 9.99 9.78
N PHE A 83 -0.97 9.99 9.90
CA PHE A 83 -1.80 8.85 9.53
C PHE A 83 -2.02 8.84 8.02
N MET A 84 -1.56 7.77 7.35
CA MET A 84 -1.61 7.63 5.90
C MET A 84 -2.67 6.60 5.51
N LEU A 85 -3.58 7.01 4.62
CA LEU A 85 -4.54 6.15 3.95
C LEU A 85 -4.06 5.88 2.53
N GLN A 86 -3.79 4.61 2.22
CA GLN A 86 -3.43 4.17 0.89
C GLN A 86 -4.49 3.22 0.34
N THR A 87 -4.96 3.48 -0.88
CA THR A 87 -5.94 2.63 -1.56
C THR A 87 -5.35 2.06 -2.84
N LEU A 88 -5.40 0.73 -2.98
CA LEU A 88 -5.01 0.00 -4.18
C LEU A 88 -6.25 -0.54 -4.85
N LYS A 89 -6.52 -0.06 -6.06
CA LYS A 89 -7.64 -0.51 -6.88
C LYS A 89 -7.19 -1.55 -7.89
N VAL A 90 -7.70 -2.76 -7.77
CA VAL A 90 -7.52 -3.81 -8.79
C VAL A 90 -8.43 -3.53 -9.96
N LYS A 91 -7.87 -3.49 -11.17
CA LYS A 91 -8.60 -3.28 -12.43
C LYS A 91 -8.04 -4.17 -13.52
N GLU A 92 -8.90 -4.54 -14.46
CA GLU A 92 -8.47 -5.14 -15.72
C GLU A 92 -7.63 -4.13 -16.52
N ALA A 93 -6.53 -4.60 -17.11
CA ALA A 93 -5.76 -3.79 -18.03
C ALA A 93 -6.53 -3.67 -19.35
N THR A 94 -6.89 -2.44 -19.70
CA THR A 94 -7.47 -2.10 -21.00
C THR A 94 -6.39 -1.45 -21.85
N PHE A 95 -6.19 -1.97 -23.06
CA PHE A 95 -5.24 -1.45 -24.06
C PHE A 95 -5.98 -0.68 -25.14
#